data_AF-A0A2M7YLL4-F1
#
_entry.id   AF-A0A2M7YLL4-F1
#
_cell.length_a   1.000
_cell.length_b   1.000
_cell.length_c   1.000
_cell.angle_alpha   90.00
_cell.angle_beta   90.00
_cell.angle_gamma   90.00
#
_symmetry.space_group_name_H-M   'P 1'
#
loop_
_entity.id
_entity.type
_entity.pdbx_description
1 polymer ?
#
loop_
_entity_poly.entity_id
_entity_poly.type
_entity_poly.pdbx_seq_one_letter_code
_entity_poly.pdbx_strand_id
1 'polypeptide(L)' 'MNNKPLIIANWKMNPSSQKEVKRLWDSIKEGIKKNKEAEIIVCPPFIWLSFFSGVLEKLGAQDC' A
#
# COMPACT_ATOMS: atom_id res chain seq x y z
N MET A 1 -7.36 1.50 -26.53
CA MET A 1 -6.72 0.65 -25.50
C MET A 1 -7.17 1.16 -24.14
N ASN A 2 -7.82 0.33 -23.32
CA ASN A 2 -8.22 0.71 -21.96
C ASN A 2 -7.05 0.49 -21.01
N ASN A 3 -6.20 1.51 -20.88
CA ASN A 3 -5.14 1.48 -19.89
C ASN A 3 -5.72 1.94 -18.55
N LYS A 4 -5.90 1.00 -17.63
CA LYS A 4 -6.24 1.34 -16.24
C LYS A 4 -5.00 2.00 -15.61
N PRO A 5 -5.10 3.22 -15.04
CA PRO A 5 -4.00 3.84 -14.33
C PRO A 5 -3.45 2.92 -13.22
N LEU A 6 -2.13 2.79 -13.14
CA LEU A 6 -1.45 2.04 -12.10
C LEU A 6 -0.71 3.00 -11.19
N ILE A 7 -0.99 2.94 -9.88
CA ILE A 7 -0.35 3.76 -8.85
C ILE A 7 0.41 2.83 -7.91
N ILE A 8 1.73 3.01 -7.84
CA ILE A 8 2.62 2.23 -6.97
C ILE A 8 3.12 3.13 -5.85
N ALA A 9 2.66 2.86 -4.62
CA ALA A 9 3.06 3.56 -3.42
C ALA A 9 4.25 2.84 -2.75
N ASN A 10 5.47 3.11 -3.23
CA ASN A 10 6.70 2.65 -2.58
C ASN A 10 7.00 3.52 -1.36
N TRP A 11 6.81 2.98 -0.16
CA TRP A 11 7.03 3.72 1.08
C TRP A 11 8.52 3.85 1.45
N LYS A 12 9.42 3.23 0.66
CA LYS A 12 10.87 3.15 0.92
C LYS A 12 11.10 2.63 2.35
N MET A 13 12.13 3.10 3.04
CA MET A 13 12.45 2.72 4.41
C MET A 13 11.56 3.40 5.47
N ASN A 14 10.28 3.64 5.17
CA ASN A 14 9.32 4.25 6.08
C ASN A 14 7.98 3.48 6.02
N PRO A 15 7.15 3.50 7.08
CA PRO A 15 7.40 4.11 8.39
C PRO A 15 8.25 3.25 9.34
N SER A 16 8.75 3.88 10.42
CA SER A 16 9.70 3.27 11.35
C SER A 16 9.06 2.54 12.53
N SER A 17 7.76 2.75 12.76
CA SER A 17 7.02 2.15 13.86
C SER A 17 5.61 1.73 13.48
N GLN A 18 5.06 0.76 14.21
CA GLN A 18 3.70 0.28 14.02
C GLN A 18 2.65 1.40 14.19
N LYS A 19 2.90 2.37 15.08
CA LYS A 19 2.03 3.53 15.29
C LYS A 19 1.95 4.39 14.03
N GLU A 20 3.09 4.65 13.39
CA GLU A 20 3.15 5.42 12.14
C GLU A 20 2.53 4.65 10.98
N VAL A 21 2.75 3.33 10.89
CA VAL A 21 2.10 2.47 9.90
C VAL A 21 0.59 2.56 10.02
N LYS A 22 0.04 2.43 11.24
CA LYS A 22 -1.40 2.54 11.46
C LYS A 22 -1.92 3.93 11.09
N ARG A 23 -1.23 5.00 11.49
CA ARG A 23 -1.61 6.38 11.14
C ARG A 23 -1.64 6.61 9.64
N LEU A 24 -0.60 6.16 8.92
CA LEU A 24 -0.52 6.29 7.46
C LEU A 24 -1.64 5.47 6.79
N TRP A 25 -1.81 4.21 7.20
CA TRP A 25 -2.85 3.34 6.68
C TRP A 25 -4.25 3.92 6.87
N ASP A 26 -4.57 4.39 8.07
CA ASP A 26 -5.87 4.99 8.39
C ASP A 26 -6.17 6.22 7.53
N SER A 27 -5.14 6.96 7.12
CA SER A 27 -5.30 8.14 6.25
C SER A 27 -5.59 7.80 4.78
N ILE A 28 -5.20 6.62 4.29
CA ILE A 28 -5.31 6.26 2.86
C ILE A 28 -6.33 5.14 2.56
N LYS A 29 -6.67 4.30 3.53
CA LYS A 29 -7.48 3.07 3.31
C LYS A 29 -8.83 3.31 2.65
N GLU A 30 -9.52 4.39 3.01
CA GLU A 30 -10.82 4.73 2.44
C GLU A 30 -10.71 5.18 0.98
N GLY A 31 -9.64 5.90 0.64
CA GLY A 31 -9.35 6.31 -0.73
C GLY A 31 -9.07 5.09 -1.62
N ILE A 32 -8.26 4.15 -1.13
CA ILE A 32 -7.94 2.90 -1.84
C ILE A 32 -9.21 2.08 -2.07
N LYS A 33 -10.07 1.93 -1.05
CA LYS A 33 -11.30 1.15 -1.15
C LYS A 33 -12.29 1.72 -2.18
N LYS A 34 -12.42 3.04 -2.23
CA LYS A 34 -13.38 3.75 -3.10
C LYS A 34 -12.86 3.93 -4.52
N ASN A 35 -11.55 3.99 -4.74
CA ASN A 35 -11.00 4.17 -6.07
C ASN A 35 -11.15 2.88 -6.89
N LYS A 36 -11.95 2.94 -7.95
CA LYS A 36 -12.14 1.84 -8.93
C LYS A 36 -11.45 2.09 -10.26
N GLU A 37 -11.05 3.34 -10.50
CA GLU A 37 -10.45 3.79 -11.75
C GLU A 37 -8.97 3.40 -11.84
N ALA A 38 -8.24 3.45 -10.72
CA ALA A 38 -6.84 3.06 -10.66
C ALA A 38 -6.65 1.67 -10.00
N GLU A 39 -5.61 0.95 -10.43
CA GLU A 39 -5.03 -0.13 -9.65
C GLU A 39 -3.98 0.46 -8.72
N ILE A 40 -4.06 0.14 -7.43
CA ILE A 40 -3.18 0.72 -6.40
C ILE A 40 -2.42 -0.41 -5.73
N ILE A 41 -1.10 -0.33 -5.74
CA ILE A 41 -0.20 -1.28 -5.08
C ILE A 41 0.57 -0.53 -4.00
N VAL A 42 0.58 -1.06 -2.77
CA VAL A 42 1.41 -0.53 -1.69
C VAL A 42 2.64 -1.41 -1.54
N CYS A 43 3.82 -0.80 -1.50
CA CYS A 43 5.08 -1.49 -1.24
C CYS A 43 5.69 -0.96 0.06
N PRO A 44 5.32 -1.51 1.23
CA PRO A 44 5.87 -1.11 2.52
C PRO A 44 7.26 -1.75 2.74
N PRO A 45 8.05 -1.28 3.73
CA PRO A 45 9.23 -2.00 4.20
C PRO A 45 8.91 -3.46 4.52
N PHE A 46 9.88 -4.36 4.32
CA PHE A 46 9.71 -5.80 4.49
C PHE A 46 9.04 -6.19 5.83
N ILE A 47 9.45 -5.55 6.93
CA ILE A 47 8.92 -5.80 8.27
C ILE A 47 7.41 -5.58 8.41
N TRP A 48 6.78 -4.82 7.50
CA TRP A 48 5.36 -4.50 7.52
C TRP A 48 4.55 -5.29 6.48
N LEU A 49 5.16 -6.16 5.68
CA LEU A 49 4.44 -6.94 4.66
C LEU A 49 3.33 -7.81 5.29
N SER A 50 3.65 -8.50 6.40
CA SER A 50 2.68 -9.34 7.11
C SER A 50 1.52 -8.54 7.71
N PHE A 51 1.74 -7.28 8.12
CA PHE A 51 0.70 -6.39 8.62
C PHE A 51 -0.38 -6.11 7.57
N PHE A 52 0.01 -6.06 6.29
CA PHE A 52 -0.92 -5.78 5.18
C PHE A 52 -1.42 -7.03 4.45
N SER A 53 -0.87 -8.21 4.76
CA SER A 53 -1.34 -9.48 4.22
C SER A 53 -2.81 -9.72 4.59
N GLY A 54 -3.68 -9.88 3.60
CA GLY A 54 -5.12 -10.03 3.78
C GLY A 54 -5.88 -8.74 4.08
N VAL A 55 -5.18 -7.61 4.28
CA VAL A 55 -5.78 -6.27 4.42
C VAL A 55 -5.83 -5.56 3.06
N LEU A 56 -4.76 -5.68 2.28
CA LEU A 56 -4.66 -5.16 0.93
C LEU A 56 -4.88 -6.27 -0.09
N GLU A 57 -5.68 -5.98 -1.12
CA GLU A 57 -5.86 -6.88 -2.26
C GLU A 57 -4.57 -6.99 -3.11
N LYS A 58 -3.82 -5.88 -3.21
CA LYS A 58 -2.57 -5.78 -3.96
C LYS A 58 -1.46 -5.25 -3.07
N LEU A 59 -0.47 -6.09 -2.80
CA LEU A 59 0.69 -5.82 -1.96
C LEU A 59 1.97 -6.13 -2.75
N GLY A 60 2.94 -5.23 -2.72
CA GLY A 60 4.26 -5.43 -3.34
C GLY A 60 5.39 -5.44 -2.31
N ALA A 61 6.47 -6.16 -2.61
CA ALA A 61 7.74 -6.01 -1.91
C ALA A 61 8.57 -4.87 -2.55
N GLN A 62 9.54 -4.33 -1.81
CA GLN A 62 10.45 -3.29 -2.31
C GLN A 62 11.68 -3.86 -3.02
N ASP A 63 12.00 -5.13 -2.77
CA ASP A 63 13.14 -5.87 -3.32
C ASP A 63 12.86 -7.39 -3.32
N CYS A 64 13.67 -8.17 -4.04
CA CYS A 64 13.51 -9.63 -4.19
C CYS A 64 14.76 -10.48 -3.85
#